data_AF-A0A8H4JJZ0-F1
#
_entry.id   AF-A0A8H4JJZ0-F1
#
_cell.length_a   1.000
_cell.length_b   1.000
_cell.length_c   1.000
_cell.angle_alpha   90.00
_cell.angle_beta   90.00
_cell.angle_gamma   90.00
#
_symmetry.space_group_name_H-M   'P 1'
#
loop_
_entity.id
_entity.type
_entity.pdbx_description
1 polymer ?
#
loop_
_entity_poly.entity_id
_entity_poly.type
_entity_poly.pdbx_seq_one_letter_code
_entity_poly.pdbx_strand_id
1 'polypeptide(L)'
;MTISQENTSQAANAANIISEFVADEQVRTLSDLRRALFESSTTGRRQIPQTSPASAAVVALCGSAILSILETVVSMVVELVEATDCEPVVLVICGGIGHSTQLLYDAVARHPEYSRIMNQVRGQPEVRVFETIAEHFFHLRVGGDNKAVESGPARRLRILIEDASTNCELNAVYTRKILDEYGYISPRSIVVAQDPTMCRCTVAAFEQVYSDKMDEAPTLISWPTFVPRVAPQDLTSFTQSDNFTSCLRYDIPEWNDSLRGGIWSMDRLMSLLMGEIPRMRDDENGYGPRGKGFIAHVDIPKSVLDAWEILCDLLGQRGR
;
A
#
# COMPACT_ATOMS: atom_id res chain seq x y z
N MET A 1 -27.23 10.10 -19.35
CA MET A 1 -27.64 8.68 -19.57
C MET A 1 -28.58 8.31 -18.45
N THR A 2 -29.68 7.61 -18.75
CA THR A 2 -30.50 6.99 -17.69
C THR A 2 -29.68 5.87 -17.06
N ILE A 3 -29.42 5.95 -15.75
CA ILE A 3 -28.67 4.92 -15.02
C ILE A 3 -29.54 3.66 -14.95
N SER A 4 -29.12 2.58 -15.63
CA SER A 4 -29.81 1.29 -15.57
C SER A 4 -29.17 0.39 -14.51
N GLN A 5 -29.95 -0.53 -13.94
CA GLN A 5 -29.44 -1.54 -13.00
C GLN A 5 -28.34 -2.42 -13.62
N GLU A 6 -28.42 -2.65 -14.94
CA GLU A 6 -27.40 -3.35 -15.71
C GLU A 6 -26.08 -2.56 -15.76
N ASN A 7 -26.14 -1.26 -16.08
CA ASN A 7 -24.95 -0.41 -16.11
C ASN A 7 -24.29 -0.31 -14.74
N THR A 8 -25.07 -0.19 -13.67
CA THR A 8 -24.55 -0.15 -12.29
C THR A 8 -23.86 -1.46 -11.92
N SER A 9 -24.44 -2.60 -12.31
CA SER A 9 -23.85 -3.93 -12.07
C SER A 9 -22.56 -4.13 -12.88
N GLN A 10 -22.53 -3.67 -14.14
CA GLN A 10 -21.34 -3.69 -14.98
C GLN A 10 -20.21 -2.83 -14.40
N ALA A 11 -20.52 -1.62 -13.92
CA ALA A 11 -19.54 -0.76 -13.27
C ALA A 11 -18.99 -1.36 -11.98
N ALA A 12 -19.85 -1.93 -11.13
CA ALA A 12 -19.40 -2.60 -9.91
C ALA A 12 -18.44 -3.76 -10.23
N ASN A 13 -18.80 -4.60 -11.21
CA ASN A 13 -17.95 -5.70 -11.65
C ASN A 13 -16.61 -5.21 -12.22
N ALA A 14 -16.63 -4.20 -13.08
CA ALA A 14 -15.43 -3.62 -13.67
C ALA A 14 -14.52 -3.01 -12.59
N ALA A 15 -15.08 -2.25 -11.65
CA ALA A 15 -14.35 -1.72 -10.51
C ALA A 15 -13.72 -2.84 -9.67
N ASN A 16 -14.44 -3.93 -9.41
CA ASN A 16 -13.90 -5.06 -8.65
C ASN A 16 -12.74 -5.77 -9.35
N ILE A 17 -12.81 -5.94 -10.68
CA ILE A 17 -11.72 -6.51 -11.49
C ILE A 17 -10.47 -5.64 -11.38
N ILE A 18 -10.63 -4.31 -11.51
CA ILE A 18 -9.51 -3.37 -11.43
C ILE A 18 -8.97 -3.33 -10.01
N SER A 19 -9.83 -3.23 -8.98
CA SER A 19 -9.43 -3.23 -7.57
C SER A 19 -8.59 -4.46 -7.21
N GLU A 20 -8.98 -5.64 -7.67
CA GLU A 20 -8.22 -6.88 -7.43
C GLU A 20 -6.85 -6.85 -8.11
N PHE A 21 -6.81 -6.34 -9.34
CA PHE A 21 -5.56 -6.15 -10.06
C PHE A 21 -4.65 -5.15 -9.33
N VAL A 22 -5.09 -3.93 -9.04
CA VAL A 22 -4.23 -2.88 -8.46
C VAL A 22 -3.81 -3.20 -7.01
N ALA A 23 -4.66 -3.90 -6.25
CA ALA A 23 -4.36 -4.29 -4.88
C ALA A 23 -3.37 -5.46 -4.83
N ASP A 24 -3.53 -6.46 -5.72
CA ASP A 24 -2.67 -7.63 -5.80
C ASP A 24 -2.38 -8.26 -4.43
N GLU A 25 -3.41 -8.50 -3.62
CA GLU A 25 -3.20 -8.87 -2.22
C GLU A 25 -2.56 -10.27 -2.09
N GLN A 26 -1.33 -10.31 -1.59
CA GLN A 26 -0.57 -11.55 -1.38
C GLN A 26 -0.39 -11.92 0.11
N VAL A 27 -0.74 -11.01 1.02
CA VAL A 27 -0.67 -11.22 2.49
C VAL A 27 -2.04 -10.93 3.10
N ARG A 28 -2.66 -11.98 3.68
CA ARG A 28 -3.97 -11.89 4.35
C ARG A 28 -3.91 -12.29 5.82
N THR A 29 -2.99 -13.17 6.16
CA THR A 29 -2.86 -13.75 7.51
C THR A 29 -1.44 -13.59 8.04
N LEU A 30 -1.27 -13.79 9.35
CA LEU A 30 0.05 -13.80 9.98
C LEU A 30 0.98 -14.86 9.35
N SER A 31 0.41 -16.01 8.98
CA SER A 31 1.13 -17.09 8.29
C SER A 31 1.62 -16.66 6.90
N ASP A 32 0.80 -15.90 6.15
CA ASP A 32 1.22 -15.37 4.85
C ASP A 32 2.35 -14.35 5.01
N LEU A 33 2.25 -13.46 6.01
CA LEU A 33 3.30 -12.48 6.31
C LEU A 33 4.62 -13.17 6.67
N ARG A 34 4.57 -14.19 7.54
CA ARG A 34 5.74 -15.00 7.90
C ARG A 34 6.38 -15.64 6.67
N ARG A 35 5.57 -16.26 5.80
CA ARG A 35 6.06 -16.90 4.57
C ARG A 35 6.67 -15.89 3.61
N ALA A 36 6.01 -14.74 3.42
CA ALA A 36 6.49 -13.67 2.56
C ALA A 36 7.85 -13.12 3.02
N LEU A 37 8.01 -12.91 4.33
CA LEU A 37 9.24 -12.38 4.93
C LEU A 37 10.39 -13.39 4.93
N PHE A 38 10.15 -14.65 5.28
CA PHE A 38 11.24 -15.58 5.62
C PHE A 38 11.42 -16.77 4.67
N GLU A 39 10.38 -17.20 3.95
CA GLU A 39 10.38 -18.48 3.22
C GLU A 39 10.41 -18.33 1.69
N SER A 40 10.30 -17.11 1.17
CA SER A 40 10.14 -16.78 -0.25
C SER A 40 11.43 -16.95 -1.10
N SER A 41 12.22 -17.99 -0.83
CA SER A 41 13.43 -18.38 -1.56
C SER A 41 13.45 -19.90 -1.79
N THR A 42 12.70 -20.40 -2.78
CA THR A 42 12.76 -21.83 -3.19
C THR A 42 12.94 -22.08 -4.69
N THR A 43 13.41 -21.09 -5.47
CA THR A 43 13.83 -21.34 -6.86
C THR A 43 15.25 -20.80 -7.12
N GLY A 44 16.24 -21.69 -6.98
CA GLY A 44 17.54 -21.57 -7.66
C GLY A 44 18.61 -20.65 -7.08
N ARG A 45 18.37 -19.94 -5.96
CA ARG A 45 19.38 -19.04 -5.38
C ARG A 45 20.46 -19.81 -4.62
N ARG A 46 21.73 -19.54 -4.96
CA ARG A 46 22.91 -19.96 -4.20
C ARG A 46 22.72 -19.44 -2.77
N GLN A 47 22.67 -20.34 -1.77
CA GLN A 47 22.49 -19.98 -0.37
C GLN A 47 23.62 -19.04 0.07
N ILE A 48 23.37 -17.74 0.08
CA ILE A 48 24.14 -16.81 0.91
C ILE A 48 23.85 -17.24 2.35
N PRO A 49 24.86 -17.45 3.22
CA PRO A 49 24.61 -17.81 4.60
C PRO A 49 23.60 -16.85 5.22
N GLN A 50 22.51 -17.38 5.77
CA GLN A 50 21.37 -16.64 6.36
C GLN A 50 21.75 -15.75 7.58
N THR A 51 23.04 -15.57 7.84
CA THR A 51 23.61 -14.85 8.97
C THR A 51 24.46 -13.64 8.56
N SER A 52 24.47 -13.25 7.28
CA SER A 52 25.11 -11.98 6.89
C SER A 52 24.27 -10.81 7.42
N PRO A 53 24.85 -9.87 8.19
CA PRO A 53 24.13 -8.70 8.71
C PRO A 53 23.56 -7.78 7.61
N ALA A 54 23.92 -8.01 6.34
CA ALA A 54 23.39 -7.31 5.17
C ALA A 54 22.02 -7.83 4.67
N SER A 55 21.61 -9.03 5.08
CA SER A 55 20.32 -9.64 4.70
C SER A 55 19.24 -9.28 5.73
N ALA A 56 18.13 -8.71 5.27
CA ALA A 56 16.99 -8.37 6.12
C ALA A 56 15.66 -8.85 5.54
N ALA A 57 14.70 -9.15 6.42
CA ALA A 57 13.29 -9.28 6.10
C ALA A 57 12.62 -7.93 6.35
N VAL A 58 12.11 -7.30 5.28
CA VAL A 58 11.67 -5.90 5.33
C VAL A 58 10.16 -5.80 5.13
N VAL A 59 9.52 -4.94 5.90
CA VAL A 59 8.19 -4.42 5.62
C VAL A 59 8.33 -2.94 5.30
N ALA A 60 7.87 -2.51 4.12
CA ALA A 60 7.83 -1.10 3.73
C ALA A 60 6.39 -0.59 3.86
N LEU A 61 6.09 0.15 4.92
CA LEU A 61 4.79 0.76 5.16
C LEU A 61 4.74 2.17 4.57
N CYS A 62 4.03 2.31 3.46
CA CYS A 62 3.85 3.59 2.78
C CYS A 62 2.77 4.44 3.45
N GLY A 63 3.01 5.75 3.49
CA GLY A 63 2.05 6.76 3.94
C GLY A 63 0.72 6.66 3.18
N SER A 64 -0.38 6.62 3.93
CA SER A 64 -1.73 6.50 3.39
C SER A 64 -2.75 7.16 4.30
N ALA A 65 -3.81 7.72 3.71
CA ALA A 65 -4.93 8.28 4.47
C ALA A 65 -5.85 7.20 5.09
N ILE A 66 -5.65 5.92 4.76
CA ILE A 66 -6.41 4.81 5.31
C ILE A 66 -5.68 4.30 6.55
N LEU A 67 -6.09 4.81 7.71
CA LEU A 67 -5.43 4.56 8.98
C LEU A 67 -5.46 3.08 9.39
N SER A 68 -6.47 2.31 8.97
CA SER A 68 -6.54 0.87 9.25
C SER A 68 -5.40 0.06 8.61
N ILE A 69 -4.73 0.59 7.58
CA ILE A 69 -3.53 -0.05 6.99
C ILE A 69 -2.39 -0.01 8.02
N LEU A 70 -2.11 1.16 8.59
CA LEU A 70 -1.10 1.32 9.66
C LEU A 70 -1.41 0.39 10.83
N GLU A 71 -2.67 0.38 11.29
CA GLU A 71 -3.10 -0.45 12.42
C GLU A 71 -2.88 -1.94 12.17
N THR A 72 -3.28 -2.42 10.98
CA THR A 72 -3.15 -3.82 10.59
C THR A 72 -1.68 -4.22 10.48
N VAL A 73 -0.88 -3.41 9.78
CA VAL A 73 0.53 -3.69 9.53
C VAL A 73 1.31 -3.70 10.83
N VAL A 74 1.15 -2.67 11.66
CA VAL A 74 1.83 -2.58 12.95
C VAL A 74 1.44 -3.74 13.86
N SER A 75 0.14 -4.03 14.00
CA SER A 75 -0.33 -5.11 14.87
C SER A 75 0.19 -6.47 14.41
N MET A 76 0.11 -6.79 13.11
CA MET A 76 0.57 -8.08 12.60
C MET A 76 2.10 -8.23 12.66
N VAL A 77 2.86 -7.16 12.43
CA VAL A 77 4.33 -7.20 12.57
C VAL A 77 4.74 -7.41 14.02
N VAL A 78 4.10 -6.71 14.96
CA VAL A 78 4.34 -6.90 16.41
C VAL A 78 3.97 -8.33 16.82
N GLU A 79 2.79 -8.80 16.45
CA GLU A 79 2.34 -10.17 16.74
C GLU A 79 3.33 -11.21 16.18
N LEU A 80 3.82 -11.03 14.95
CA LEU A 80 4.78 -11.94 14.34
C LEU A 80 6.08 -12.04 15.13
N VAL A 81 6.62 -10.89 15.55
CA VAL A 81 7.88 -10.78 16.28
C VAL A 81 7.76 -11.29 17.72
N GLU A 82 6.58 -11.19 18.33
CA GLU A 82 6.30 -11.72 19.66
C GLU A 82 6.01 -13.22 19.66
N ALA A 83 5.20 -13.70 18.72
CA ALA A 83 4.73 -15.07 18.65
C ALA A 83 5.78 -16.06 18.15
N THR A 84 6.83 -15.58 17.50
CA THR A 84 7.79 -16.46 16.84
C THR A 84 9.23 -16.15 17.19
N ASP A 85 10.09 -17.17 17.19
CA ASP A 85 11.54 -16.99 17.18
C ASP A 85 12.03 -16.83 15.74
N CYS A 86 11.62 -15.72 15.12
CA CYS A 86 12.01 -15.36 13.77
C CYS A 86 13.26 -14.46 13.76
N GLU A 87 13.89 -14.38 12.58
CA GLU A 87 14.91 -13.39 12.32
C GLU A 87 14.35 -11.96 12.52
N PRO A 88 15.21 -10.97 12.85
CA PRO A 88 14.77 -9.59 13.00
C PRO A 88 14.05 -9.06 11.76
N VAL A 89 12.96 -8.33 11.97
CA VAL A 89 12.19 -7.62 10.95
C VAL A 89 12.59 -6.16 10.96
N VAL A 90 12.82 -5.60 9.78
CA VAL A 90 13.00 -4.15 9.57
C VAL A 90 11.70 -3.59 9.02
N LEU A 91 10.99 -2.78 9.80
CA LEU A 91 9.84 -2.00 9.34
C LEU A 91 10.33 -0.62 8.92
N VAL A 92 10.33 -0.33 7.62
CA VAL A 92 10.53 1.03 7.11
C VAL A 92 9.17 1.67 6.96
N ILE A 93 8.92 2.77 7.66
CA ILE A 93 7.76 3.61 7.41
C ILE A 93 8.23 4.73 6.46
N CYS A 94 7.57 4.90 5.32
CA CYS A 94 8.00 5.80 4.26
C CYS A 94 6.87 6.72 3.78
N GLY A 95 7.18 8.00 3.57
CA GLY A 95 6.22 9.01 3.14
C GLY A 95 6.59 10.41 3.61
N GLY A 96 7.02 11.25 2.68
CA GLY A 96 7.26 12.67 2.91
C GLY A 96 5.98 13.53 2.82
N ILE A 97 6.04 14.61 2.05
CA ILE A 97 4.88 15.48 1.76
C ILE A 97 4.52 15.34 0.28
N GLY A 98 3.30 14.87 0.01
CA GLY A 98 2.80 14.59 -1.34
C GLY A 98 1.29 14.79 -1.47
N HIS A 99 0.72 14.22 -2.53
CA HIS A 99 -0.70 14.41 -2.88
C HIS A 99 -1.69 13.86 -1.84
N SER A 100 -1.27 12.87 -1.05
CA SER A 100 -2.12 12.20 -0.04
C SER A 100 -2.03 12.84 1.35
N THR A 101 -1.10 13.77 1.56
CA THR A 101 -0.75 14.26 2.90
C THR A 101 -1.92 15.00 3.56
N GLN A 102 -2.63 15.85 2.80
CA GLN A 102 -3.82 16.53 3.33
C GLN A 102 -4.95 15.53 3.64
N LEU A 103 -5.11 14.48 2.82
CA LEU A 103 -6.12 13.44 3.06
C LEU A 103 -5.82 12.68 4.36
N LEU A 104 -4.54 12.42 4.64
CA LEU A 104 -4.10 11.81 5.91
C LEU A 104 -4.41 12.73 7.10
N TYR A 105 -4.13 14.03 7.01
CA TYR A 105 -4.49 14.97 8.07
C TYR A 105 -6.00 14.97 8.33
N ASP A 106 -6.81 14.97 7.27
CA ASP A 106 -8.27 14.96 7.38
C ASP A 106 -8.78 13.64 7.95
N ALA A 107 -8.11 12.51 7.67
CA ALA A 107 -8.41 11.22 8.27
C ALA A 107 -8.11 11.20 9.77
N VAL A 108 -6.92 11.68 10.17
CA VAL A 108 -6.53 11.80 11.60
C VAL A 108 -7.49 12.71 12.34
N ALA A 109 -7.85 13.87 11.78
CA ALA A 109 -8.77 14.81 12.40
C ALA A 109 -10.17 14.23 12.66
N ARG A 110 -10.64 13.32 11.79
CA ARG A 110 -11.94 12.64 11.93
C ARG A 110 -11.87 11.38 12.79
N HIS A 111 -10.67 10.86 13.05
CA HIS A 111 -10.51 9.61 13.78
C HIS A 111 -10.91 9.76 15.26
N PRO A 112 -11.73 8.85 15.83
CA PRO A 112 -12.17 8.94 17.22
C PRO A 112 -11.02 9.02 18.24
N GLU A 113 -9.93 8.30 17.98
CA GLU A 113 -8.75 8.26 18.87
C GLU A 113 -7.60 9.17 18.42
N TYR A 114 -7.16 9.09 17.16
CA TYR A 114 -6.02 9.87 16.65
C TYR A 114 -6.28 11.36 16.48
N SER A 115 -7.54 11.84 16.51
CA SER A 115 -7.82 13.29 16.48
C SER A 115 -7.09 14.06 17.60
N ARG A 116 -6.75 13.39 18.70
CA ARG A 116 -5.98 13.96 19.84
C ARG A 116 -4.56 14.41 19.48
N ILE A 117 -3.92 13.79 18.48
CA ILE A 117 -2.56 14.14 18.05
C ILE A 117 -2.53 15.15 16.89
N MET A 118 -3.70 15.60 16.40
CA MET A 118 -3.79 16.44 15.19
C MET A 118 -2.95 17.72 15.29
N ASN A 119 -2.90 18.37 16.46
CA ASN A 119 -2.12 19.59 16.64
C ASN A 119 -0.60 19.38 16.56
N GLN A 120 -0.13 18.16 16.84
CA GLN A 120 1.29 17.78 16.77
C GLN A 120 1.71 17.45 15.34
N VAL A 121 0.84 16.76 14.60
CA VAL A 121 1.19 16.15 13.31
C VAL A 121 0.85 17.00 12.09
N ARG A 122 0.07 18.08 12.25
CA ARG A 122 -0.27 18.98 11.14
C ARG A 122 0.98 19.62 10.53
N GLY A 123 1.10 19.54 9.21
CA GLY A 123 2.25 20.09 8.47
C GLY A 123 3.50 19.22 8.51
N GLN A 124 3.44 18.06 9.17
CA GLN A 124 4.52 17.08 9.18
C GLN A 124 4.41 16.12 7.99
N PRO A 125 5.52 15.55 7.52
CA PRO A 125 5.53 14.41 6.60
C PRO A 125 4.60 13.27 7.03
N GLU A 126 4.03 12.54 6.08
CA GLU A 126 3.10 11.42 6.33
C GLU A 126 3.67 10.41 7.32
N VAL A 127 4.96 10.09 7.17
CA VAL A 127 5.66 9.16 8.06
C VAL A 127 5.73 9.66 9.51
N ARG A 128 5.82 10.97 9.75
CA ARG A 128 5.84 11.55 11.10
C ARG A 128 4.49 11.48 11.78
N VAL A 129 3.41 11.51 10.98
CA VAL A 129 2.07 11.20 11.47
C VAL A 129 2.00 9.74 11.94
N PHE A 130 2.48 8.81 11.11
CA PHE A 130 2.48 7.37 11.43
C PHE A 130 3.39 7.03 12.62
N GLU A 131 4.56 7.65 12.70
CA GLU A 131 5.48 7.57 13.85
C GLU A 131 4.75 7.99 15.13
N THR A 132 4.11 9.17 15.12
CA THR A 132 3.37 9.66 16.28
C THR A 132 2.28 8.67 16.70
N ILE A 133 1.54 8.09 15.74
CA ILE A 133 0.51 7.08 16.03
C ILE A 133 1.14 5.82 16.64
N ALA A 134 2.20 5.29 16.03
CA ALA A 134 2.90 4.09 16.49
C ALA A 134 3.45 4.25 17.92
N GLU A 135 4.01 5.41 18.26
CA GLU A 135 4.52 5.69 19.60
C GLU A 135 3.41 5.86 20.64
N HIS A 136 2.38 6.64 20.31
CA HIS A 136 1.36 7.04 21.30
C HIS A 136 0.30 5.96 21.53
N PHE A 137 -0.05 5.19 20.50
CA PHE A 137 -1.17 4.24 20.55
C PHE A 137 -0.73 2.77 20.49
N PHE A 138 0.44 2.50 19.91
CA PHE A 138 1.01 1.14 19.86
C PHE A 138 2.22 0.95 20.77
N HIS A 139 2.67 2.01 21.46
CA HIS A 139 3.80 1.99 22.39
C HIS A 139 5.10 1.47 21.77
N LEU A 140 5.26 1.64 20.46
CA LEU A 140 6.46 1.27 19.73
C LEU A 140 7.52 2.36 19.84
N ARG A 141 8.78 1.96 19.81
CA ARG A 141 9.90 2.89 19.71
C ARG A 141 10.31 3.01 18.25
N VAL A 142 10.14 4.21 17.71
CA VAL A 142 10.50 4.53 16.33
C VAL A 142 11.86 5.21 16.32
N GLY A 143 12.75 4.72 15.48
CA GLY A 143 14.14 5.15 15.49
C GLY A 143 14.94 4.61 16.69
N GLY A 144 16.25 4.44 16.48
CA GLY A 144 17.16 3.96 17.49
C GLY A 144 18.56 3.80 16.94
N ASP A 145 19.55 4.29 17.68
CA ASP A 145 20.97 4.05 17.38
C ASP A 145 21.26 2.56 17.43
N ASN A 146 22.18 2.09 16.58
CA ASN A 146 22.72 0.72 16.58
C ASN A 146 23.36 0.28 17.91
N LYS A 147 23.37 1.13 18.95
CA LYS A 147 24.12 0.98 20.20
C LYS A 147 23.26 0.81 21.46
N ALA A 148 21.94 0.90 21.40
CA ALA A 148 21.10 0.65 22.58
C ALA A 148 20.97 -0.87 22.81
N VAL A 149 21.69 -1.38 23.81
CA VAL A 149 21.55 -2.76 24.30
C VAL A 149 20.27 -2.84 25.13
N GLU A 150 19.14 -3.11 24.46
CA GLU A 150 17.91 -3.50 25.16
C GLU A 150 17.73 -5.02 25.05
N SER A 151 17.72 -5.66 26.22
CA SER A 151 17.47 -7.10 26.35
C SER A 151 15.98 -7.36 26.25
N GLY A 152 15.52 -8.17 25.28
CA GLY A 152 14.12 -8.63 25.20
C GLY A 152 13.56 -8.78 23.77
N PRO A 153 12.25 -9.13 23.64
CA PRO A 153 11.55 -9.29 22.35
C PRO A 153 11.63 -8.06 21.44
N ALA A 154 11.73 -6.85 22.03
CA ALA A 154 11.91 -5.57 21.36
C ALA A 154 13.20 -5.47 20.50
N ARG A 155 14.16 -6.40 20.63
CA ARG A 155 15.37 -6.45 19.79
C ARG A 155 15.09 -6.89 18.34
N ARG A 156 13.96 -7.57 18.10
CA ARG A 156 13.67 -8.23 16.82
C ARG A 156 12.83 -7.38 15.85
N LEU A 157 12.37 -6.22 16.27
CA LEU A 157 11.74 -5.24 15.40
C LEU A 157 12.59 -3.97 15.38
N ARG A 158 13.04 -3.56 14.19
CA ARG A 158 13.66 -2.26 13.98
C ARG A 158 12.76 -1.42 13.11
N ILE A 159 12.43 -0.22 13.58
CA ILE A 159 11.60 0.73 12.84
C ILE A 159 12.49 1.86 12.29
N LEU A 160 12.51 2.02 10.98
CA LEU A 160 13.24 3.05 10.25
C LEU A 160 12.27 4.06 9.64
N ILE A 161 12.74 5.29 9.43
CA ILE A 161 11.93 6.40 8.95
C ILE A 161 12.51 6.96 7.66
N GLU A 162 11.63 7.16 6.68
CA GLU A 162 11.90 7.82 5.41
C GLU A 162 10.87 8.95 5.22
N ASP A 163 11.30 10.21 5.34
CA ASP A 163 10.44 11.41 5.34
C ASP A 163 10.65 12.36 4.14
N ALA A 164 11.38 11.93 3.11
CA ALA A 164 11.79 12.75 1.98
C ALA A 164 10.96 12.52 0.70
N SER A 165 10.33 11.36 0.54
CA SER A 165 9.56 11.02 -0.65
C SER A 165 8.36 11.94 -0.88
N THR A 166 8.06 12.27 -2.13
CA THR A 166 6.91 13.15 -2.46
C THR A 166 5.81 12.44 -3.27
N ASN A 167 6.02 11.17 -3.60
CA ASN A 167 5.11 10.31 -4.36
C ASN A 167 5.45 8.82 -4.14
N CYS A 168 4.60 7.93 -4.64
CA CYS A 168 4.72 6.48 -4.40
C CYS A 168 5.98 5.87 -5.05
N GLU A 169 6.42 6.38 -6.19
CA GLU A 169 7.60 5.91 -6.89
C GLU A 169 8.87 6.25 -6.10
N LEU A 170 8.93 7.45 -5.50
CA LEU A 170 10.01 7.88 -4.64
C LEU A 170 10.02 7.15 -3.29
N ASN A 171 8.88 6.66 -2.78
CA ASN A 171 8.87 5.81 -1.58
C ASN A 171 9.82 4.62 -1.75
N ALA A 172 9.82 3.96 -2.93
CA ALA A 172 10.70 2.84 -3.22
C ALA A 172 12.18 3.25 -3.26
N VAL A 173 12.49 4.35 -3.95
CA VAL A 173 13.85 4.89 -4.09
C VAL A 173 14.46 5.25 -2.73
N TYR A 174 13.74 6.04 -1.94
CA TYR A 174 14.23 6.49 -0.64
C TYR A 174 14.20 5.39 0.41
N THR A 175 13.26 4.44 0.34
CA THR A 175 13.30 3.25 1.20
C THR A 175 14.58 2.45 0.99
N ARG A 176 14.97 2.18 -0.27
CA ARG A 176 16.26 1.53 -0.56
C ARG A 176 17.42 2.34 -0.01
N LYS A 177 17.42 3.67 -0.19
CA LYS A 177 18.48 4.54 0.33
C LYS A 177 18.62 4.42 1.86
N ILE A 178 17.51 4.46 2.59
CA ILE A 178 17.51 4.28 4.04
C ILE A 178 18.00 2.88 4.44
N LEU A 179 17.58 1.83 3.73
CA LEU A 179 18.08 0.47 3.97
C LEU A 179 19.61 0.39 3.78
N ASP A 180 20.13 0.95 2.69
CA ASP A 180 21.56 1.00 2.38
C ASP A 180 22.36 1.76 3.46
N GLU A 181 21.86 2.91 3.92
CA GLU A 181 22.47 3.72 4.99
C GLU A 181 22.58 2.96 6.32
N TYR A 182 21.62 2.07 6.59
CA TYR A 182 21.62 1.22 7.79
C TYR A 182 22.33 -0.14 7.58
N GLY A 183 22.89 -0.38 6.39
CA GLY A 183 23.68 -1.57 6.05
C GLY A 183 22.87 -2.76 5.52
N TYR A 184 21.57 -2.58 5.28
CA TYR A 184 20.67 -3.60 4.73
C TYR A 184 20.72 -3.62 3.20
N ILE A 185 21.91 -3.85 2.63
CA ILE A 185 22.20 -3.71 1.19
C ILE A 185 21.73 -4.86 0.29
N SER A 186 21.27 -5.97 0.89
CA SER A 186 20.78 -7.16 0.17
C SER A 186 19.56 -7.75 0.89
N PRO A 187 18.43 -7.01 0.97
CA PRO A 187 17.22 -7.51 1.61
C PRO A 187 16.75 -8.81 0.94
N ARG A 188 16.36 -9.80 1.74
CA ARG A 188 15.84 -11.07 1.23
C ARG A 188 14.46 -10.88 0.61
N SER A 189 13.64 -10.12 1.30
CA SER A 189 12.24 -9.87 0.97
C SER A 189 11.89 -8.44 1.37
N ILE A 190 10.99 -7.84 0.60
CA ILE A 190 10.32 -6.58 0.95
C ILE A 190 8.82 -6.80 0.75
N VAL A 191 8.09 -6.80 1.86
CA VAL A 191 6.63 -6.77 1.85
C VAL A 191 6.21 -5.30 1.82
N VAL A 192 5.60 -4.87 0.73
CA VAL A 192 5.17 -3.49 0.50
C VAL A 192 3.74 -3.34 0.98
N ALA A 193 3.55 -2.62 2.07
CA ALA A 193 2.25 -2.27 2.59
C ALA A 193 1.84 -0.86 2.17
N GLN A 194 0.77 -0.75 1.41
CA GLN A 194 0.36 0.48 0.73
C GLN A 194 -1.16 0.54 0.57
N ASP A 195 -1.70 1.73 0.35
CA ASP A 195 -3.03 1.95 -0.18
C ASP A 195 -3.37 0.92 -1.29
N PRO A 196 -4.49 0.18 -1.18
CA PRO A 196 -4.83 -0.87 -2.13
C PRO A 196 -4.88 -0.43 -3.59
N THR A 197 -5.23 0.83 -3.86
CA THR A 197 -5.30 1.32 -5.24
C THR A 197 -3.92 1.52 -5.84
N MET A 198 -2.88 1.75 -5.03
CA MET A 198 -1.52 2.07 -5.47
C MET A 198 -0.51 0.94 -5.20
N CYS A 199 -0.95 -0.18 -4.62
CA CYS A 199 -0.06 -1.20 -4.05
C CYS A 199 0.77 -1.91 -5.14
N ARG A 200 0.14 -2.43 -6.20
CA ARG A 200 0.85 -3.05 -7.33
C ARG A 200 1.83 -2.09 -8.00
N CYS A 201 1.42 -0.85 -8.24
CA CYS A 201 2.28 0.17 -8.86
C CYS A 201 3.51 0.47 -7.98
N THR A 202 3.32 0.53 -6.67
CA THR A 202 4.42 0.73 -5.71
C THR A 202 5.36 -0.49 -5.69
N VAL A 203 4.84 -1.72 -5.74
CA VAL A 203 5.66 -2.94 -5.87
C VAL A 203 6.49 -2.90 -7.15
N ALA A 204 5.90 -2.53 -8.30
CA ALA A 204 6.62 -2.38 -9.56
C ALA A 204 7.69 -1.26 -9.51
N ALA A 205 7.51 -0.23 -8.68
CA ALA A 205 8.56 0.75 -8.40
C ALA A 205 9.73 0.13 -7.61
N PHE A 206 9.44 -0.71 -6.61
CA PHE A 206 10.48 -1.47 -5.93
C PHE A 206 11.22 -2.43 -6.89
N GLU A 207 10.52 -3.10 -7.80
CA GLU A 207 11.13 -3.96 -8.83
C GLU A 207 12.11 -3.17 -9.70
N GLN A 208 11.71 -1.98 -10.15
CA GLN A 208 12.58 -1.09 -10.92
C GLN A 208 13.79 -0.64 -10.10
N VAL A 209 13.58 -0.25 -8.85
CA VAL A 209 14.64 0.21 -7.95
C VAL A 209 15.67 -0.88 -7.69
N TYR A 210 15.29 -2.16 -7.64
CA TYR A 210 16.22 -3.29 -7.43
C TYR A 210 16.65 -4.00 -8.72
N SER A 211 16.33 -3.44 -9.89
CA SER A 211 16.68 -4.03 -11.20
C SER A 211 18.19 -4.12 -11.46
N ASP A 212 19.01 -3.31 -10.78
CA ASP A 212 20.47 -3.36 -10.82
C ASP A 212 21.08 -4.55 -10.04
N LYS A 213 20.27 -5.27 -9.26
CA LYS A 213 20.68 -6.37 -8.39
C LYS A 213 20.16 -7.73 -8.88
N MET A 214 20.34 -8.06 -10.17
CA MET A 214 19.68 -9.25 -10.77
C MET A 214 19.84 -10.58 -9.98
N ASP A 215 21.02 -10.87 -9.43
CA ASP A 215 21.25 -12.11 -8.64
C ASP A 215 20.90 -11.98 -7.15
N GLU A 216 20.68 -10.76 -6.65
CA GLU A 216 20.49 -10.43 -5.22
C GLU A 216 19.15 -9.70 -4.94
N ALA A 217 18.28 -9.55 -5.94
CA ALA A 217 17.06 -8.77 -5.80
C ALA A 217 16.13 -9.37 -4.73
N PRO A 218 15.56 -8.57 -3.83
CA PRO A 218 14.59 -9.07 -2.86
C PRO A 218 13.40 -9.70 -3.56
N THR A 219 12.77 -10.69 -2.92
CA THR A 219 11.40 -11.04 -3.27
C THR A 219 10.49 -9.88 -2.87
N LEU A 220 9.68 -9.37 -3.79
CA LEU A 220 8.77 -8.27 -3.55
C LEU A 220 7.34 -8.79 -3.44
N ILE A 221 6.64 -8.41 -2.38
CA ILE A 221 5.31 -8.94 -2.05
C ILE A 221 4.36 -7.78 -1.79
N SER A 222 3.18 -7.83 -2.41
CA SER A 222 2.13 -6.82 -2.26
C SER A 222 1.25 -7.10 -1.03
N TRP A 223 1.09 -6.10 -0.15
CA TRP A 223 0.29 -6.19 1.07
C TRP A 223 -0.62 -4.97 1.29
N PRO A 224 -1.76 -4.88 0.57
CA PRO A 224 -2.70 -3.76 0.67
C PRO A 224 -3.59 -3.78 1.92
N THR A 225 -3.47 -4.84 2.75
CA THR A 225 -4.31 -5.19 3.92
C THR A 225 -5.80 -5.49 3.64
N PHE A 226 -6.31 -5.10 2.49
CA PHE A 226 -7.62 -5.52 1.98
C PHE A 226 -7.73 -5.24 0.47
N VAL A 227 -8.75 -5.80 -0.17
CA VAL A 227 -9.13 -5.48 -1.56
C VAL A 227 -10.47 -4.73 -1.56
N PRO A 228 -10.55 -3.50 -2.11
CA PRO A 228 -11.81 -2.78 -2.22
C PRO A 228 -12.81 -3.55 -3.08
N ARG A 229 -14.02 -3.72 -2.55
CA ARG A 229 -15.14 -4.35 -3.26
C ARG A 229 -16.33 -3.40 -3.31
N VAL A 230 -17.01 -3.40 -4.44
CA VAL A 230 -18.13 -2.52 -4.77
C VAL A 230 -19.31 -3.36 -5.24
N ALA A 231 -20.51 -2.96 -4.82
CA ALA A 231 -21.77 -3.53 -5.27
C ALA A 231 -22.74 -2.42 -5.70
N PRO A 232 -23.76 -2.75 -6.51
CA PRO A 232 -24.87 -1.84 -6.77
C PRO A 232 -25.56 -1.39 -5.47
N GLN A 233 -25.95 -0.13 -5.43
CA GLN A 233 -26.86 0.43 -4.43
C GLN A 233 -28.29 0.41 -4.95
N ASP A 234 -29.25 0.16 -4.05
CA ASP A 234 -30.65 0.07 -4.40
C ASP A 234 -31.19 1.41 -4.92
N LEU A 235 -31.80 1.40 -6.10
CA LEU A 235 -32.08 2.62 -6.88
C LEU A 235 -33.34 3.39 -6.42
N THR A 236 -33.97 2.97 -5.34
CA THR A 236 -35.31 3.40 -4.91
C THR A 236 -35.39 4.84 -4.38
N SER A 237 -34.26 5.52 -4.21
CA SER A 237 -34.18 6.86 -3.59
C SER A 237 -33.41 7.92 -4.41
N PHE A 238 -32.97 7.61 -5.64
CA PHE A 238 -32.16 8.56 -6.41
C PHE A 238 -32.98 9.66 -7.08
N THR A 239 -32.43 10.86 -7.08
CA THR A 239 -32.93 12.02 -7.80
C THR A 239 -32.16 12.19 -9.11
N GLN A 240 -32.72 12.90 -10.10
CA GLN A 240 -32.07 13.12 -11.42
C GLN A 240 -30.72 13.87 -11.35
N SER A 241 -30.33 14.41 -10.18
CA SER A 241 -29.08 15.15 -9.98
C SER A 241 -27.91 14.32 -9.44
N ASP A 242 -28.11 13.05 -9.12
CA ASP A 242 -27.06 12.23 -8.52
C ASP A 242 -26.04 11.73 -9.56
N ASN A 243 -24.75 11.72 -9.18
CA ASN A 243 -23.66 11.24 -10.05
C ASN A 243 -23.68 9.70 -10.15
N PHE A 244 -23.13 9.13 -11.23
CA PHE A 244 -23.19 7.67 -11.45
C PHE A 244 -22.60 6.84 -10.28
N THR A 245 -21.60 7.38 -9.59
CA THR A 245 -20.94 6.76 -8.44
C THR A 245 -21.84 6.68 -7.20
N SER A 246 -22.90 7.49 -7.08
CA SER A 246 -23.88 7.37 -5.99
C SER A 246 -24.68 6.06 -6.06
N CYS A 247 -24.75 5.43 -7.23
CA CYS A 247 -25.42 4.15 -7.42
C CYS A 247 -24.56 2.95 -7.00
N LEU A 248 -23.37 3.20 -6.44
CA LEU A 248 -22.42 2.19 -6.01
C LEU A 248 -22.14 2.34 -4.52
N ARG A 249 -21.96 1.21 -3.84
CA ARG A 249 -21.60 1.15 -2.42
C ARG A 249 -20.48 0.15 -2.20
N TYR A 250 -19.70 0.36 -1.14
CA TYR A 250 -18.72 -0.64 -0.72
C TYR A 250 -19.41 -1.92 -0.24
N ASP A 251 -18.82 -3.06 -0.59
CA ASP A 251 -19.25 -4.40 -0.20
C ASP A 251 -18.05 -5.22 0.28
N ILE A 252 -17.45 -4.77 1.38
CA ILE A 252 -16.29 -5.41 2.02
C ILE A 252 -16.83 -6.23 3.20
N PRO A 253 -16.90 -7.57 3.10
CA PRO A 253 -17.57 -8.43 4.10
C PRO A 253 -16.98 -8.33 5.50
N GLU A 254 -15.66 -8.09 5.60
CA GLU A 254 -14.91 -8.11 6.85
C GLU A 254 -15.04 -6.80 7.64
N TRP A 255 -15.69 -5.77 7.09
CA TRP A 255 -15.72 -4.43 7.67
C TRP A 255 -17.08 -4.08 8.27
N ASN A 256 -17.06 -3.62 9.52
CA ASN A 256 -18.22 -3.01 10.16
C ASN A 256 -18.46 -1.58 9.62
N ASP A 257 -19.63 -1.02 9.86
CA ASP A 257 -20.00 0.32 9.38
C ASP A 257 -19.08 1.44 9.90
N SER A 258 -18.40 1.23 11.03
CA SER A 258 -17.42 2.16 11.61
C SER A 258 -16.16 2.33 10.76
N LEU A 259 -15.72 1.26 10.07
CA LEU A 259 -14.55 1.27 9.18
C LEU A 259 -14.85 1.90 7.81
N ARG A 260 -16.12 1.94 7.39
CA ARG A 260 -16.52 2.56 6.10
C ARG A 260 -16.19 4.06 6.04
N GLY A 261 -16.12 4.75 7.18
CA GLY A 261 -15.76 6.17 7.25
C GLY A 261 -14.25 6.48 7.09
N GLY A 262 -13.40 5.44 7.14
CA GLY A 262 -11.95 5.54 7.08
C GLY A 262 -11.33 5.35 5.69
N ILE A 263 -12.14 5.10 4.66
CA ILE A 263 -11.69 4.89 3.27
C ILE A 263 -12.17 6.00 2.32
N TRP A 264 -11.76 5.91 1.06
CA TRP A 264 -12.12 6.86 0.03
C TRP A 264 -13.64 6.95 -0.16
N SER A 265 -14.14 8.14 -0.52
CA SER A 265 -15.45 8.23 -1.14
C SER A 265 -15.49 7.40 -2.42
N MET A 266 -16.70 7.00 -2.86
CA MET A 266 -16.84 6.21 -4.09
C MET A 266 -16.27 6.95 -5.31
N ASP A 267 -16.49 8.27 -5.41
CA ASP A 267 -15.87 9.12 -6.43
C ASP A 267 -14.34 9.04 -6.42
N ARG A 268 -13.74 9.10 -5.24
CA ARG A 268 -12.28 9.05 -5.09
C ARG A 268 -11.74 7.68 -5.43
N LEU A 269 -12.40 6.60 -5.02
CA LEU A 269 -12.02 5.24 -5.43
C LEU A 269 -12.01 5.12 -6.95
N MET A 270 -13.10 5.50 -7.62
CA MET A 270 -13.19 5.40 -9.08
C MET A 270 -12.10 6.22 -9.76
N SER A 271 -11.85 7.45 -9.28
CA SER A 271 -10.77 8.28 -9.79
C SER A 271 -9.39 7.65 -9.62
N LEU A 272 -9.15 6.93 -8.51
CA LEU A 272 -7.88 6.24 -8.27
C LEU A 272 -7.74 5.03 -9.22
N LEU A 273 -8.75 4.16 -9.27
CA LEU A 273 -8.75 2.97 -10.14
C LEU A 273 -8.54 3.34 -11.62
N MET A 274 -9.23 4.39 -12.10
CA MET A 274 -9.07 4.87 -13.48
C MET A 274 -7.71 5.51 -13.73
N GLY A 275 -7.08 6.11 -12.71
CA GLY A 275 -5.77 6.74 -12.84
C GLY A 275 -4.60 5.76 -12.80
N GLU A 276 -4.75 4.63 -12.10
CA GLU A 276 -3.67 3.66 -11.89
C GLU A 276 -3.42 2.76 -13.11
N ILE A 277 -4.47 2.38 -13.85
CA ILE A 277 -4.28 1.57 -15.06
C ILE A 277 -3.43 2.27 -16.13
N PRO A 278 -3.68 3.54 -16.52
CA PRO A 278 -2.81 4.26 -17.46
C PRO A 278 -1.38 4.43 -16.96
N ARG A 279 -1.18 4.64 -15.65
CA ARG A 279 0.16 4.72 -15.06
C ARG A 279 0.92 3.41 -15.23
N MET A 280 0.26 2.27 -15.06
CA MET A 280 0.91 0.96 -15.19
C MET A 280 1.08 0.47 -16.64
N ARG A 281 0.46 1.12 -17.64
CA ARG A 281 0.67 0.74 -19.04
C ARG A 281 2.12 0.97 -19.43
N ASP A 282 2.70 0.02 -20.15
CA ASP A 282 4.05 0.16 -20.69
C ASP A 282 4.02 0.72 -22.11
N ASP A 283 3.64 1.99 -22.20
CA ASP A 283 3.62 2.81 -23.40
C ASP A 283 4.28 4.18 -23.12
N GLU A 284 4.27 5.08 -24.11
CA GLU A 284 4.92 6.39 -24.04
C GLU A 284 4.37 7.31 -22.92
N ASN A 285 3.15 7.05 -22.43
CA ASN A 285 2.49 7.88 -21.42
C ASN A 285 2.53 7.28 -20.01
N GLY A 286 2.69 5.96 -19.93
CA GLY A 286 2.75 5.24 -18.66
C GLY A 286 4.12 5.30 -17.99
N TYR A 287 4.23 4.62 -16.85
CA TYR A 287 5.38 4.70 -15.95
C TYR A 287 6.40 3.60 -16.22
N GLY A 288 6.07 2.63 -17.06
CA GLY A 288 6.96 1.54 -17.45
C GLY A 288 8.16 1.98 -18.28
N PRO A 289 9.04 1.03 -18.65
CA PRO A 289 10.27 1.28 -19.41
C PRO A 289 10.07 2.01 -20.75
N ARG A 290 8.92 1.86 -21.41
CA ARG A 290 8.61 2.54 -22.69
C ARG A 290 8.09 3.96 -22.52
N GLY A 291 7.82 4.39 -21.29
CA GLY A 291 7.35 5.73 -20.94
C GLY A 291 8.32 6.43 -20.00
N LYS A 292 7.88 6.67 -18.76
CA LYS A 292 8.66 7.44 -17.77
C LYS A 292 9.78 6.64 -17.10
N GLY A 293 9.77 5.31 -17.16
CA GLY A 293 10.80 4.45 -16.55
C GLY A 293 10.84 4.51 -15.02
N PHE A 294 9.72 4.83 -14.37
CA PHE A 294 9.61 4.90 -12.90
C PHE A 294 9.30 3.54 -12.28
N ILE A 295 8.65 2.65 -13.02
CA ILE A 295 8.29 1.30 -12.57
C ILE A 295 8.77 0.25 -13.58
N ALA A 296 8.88 -0.99 -13.13
CA ALA A 296 9.14 -2.12 -13.99
C ALA A 296 7.94 -2.38 -14.93
N HIS A 297 8.15 -3.18 -15.96
CA HIS A 297 7.05 -3.59 -16.84
C HIS A 297 5.96 -4.32 -16.04
N VAL A 298 4.71 -3.91 -16.22
CA VAL A 298 3.54 -4.59 -15.63
C VAL A 298 2.72 -5.21 -16.75
N ASP A 299 2.57 -6.54 -16.73
CA ASP A 299 1.64 -7.24 -17.59
C ASP A 299 0.20 -6.98 -17.14
N ILE A 300 -0.53 -6.14 -17.88
CA ILE A 300 -1.96 -5.85 -17.62
C ILE A 300 -2.84 -6.84 -18.41
N PRO A 301 -3.60 -7.72 -17.75
CA PRO A 301 -4.49 -8.66 -18.44
C PRO A 301 -5.55 -7.94 -19.26
N LYS A 302 -5.95 -8.55 -20.38
CA LYS A 302 -7.02 -8.02 -21.23
C LYS A 302 -8.31 -7.75 -20.45
N SER A 303 -8.69 -8.63 -19.54
CA SER A 303 -9.89 -8.46 -18.70
C SER A 303 -9.86 -7.18 -17.85
N VAL A 304 -8.67 -6.74 -17.43
CA VAL A 304 -8.48 -5.49 -16.67
C VAL A 304 -8.58 -4.28 -17.59
N LEU A 305 -8.01 -4.36 -18.80
CA LEU A 305 -8.14 -3.31 -19.81
C LEU A 305 -9.61 -3.14 -20.25
N ASP A 306 -10.30 -4.24 -20.54
CA ASP A 306 -11.72 -4.24 -20.91
C ASP A 306 -12.57 -3.65 -19.76
N ALA A 307 -12.28 -4.01 -18.50
CA ALA A 307 -12.94 -3.43 -17.33
C ALA A 307 -12.68 -1.92 -17.19
N TRP A 308 -11.45 -1.48 -17.43
CA TRP A 308 -11.10 -0.06 -17.38
C TRP A 308 -11.84 0.74 -18.46
N GLU A 309 -11.94 0.22 -19.69
CA GLU A 309 -12.72 0.85 -20.76
C GLU A 309 -14.21 0.98 -20.40
N ILE A 310 -14.81 -0.07 -19.82
CA ILE A 310 -16.19 -0.03 -19.33
C ILE A 310 -16.38 1.09 -18.31
N LEU A 311 -15.47 1.24 -17.34
CA LEU A 311 -15.57 2.34 -16.36
C LEU A 311 -15.40 3.72 -17.00
N CYS A 312 -14.44 3.89 -17.92
CA CYS A 312 -14.26 5.16 -18.62
C CYS A 312 -15.52 5.57 -19.39
N ASP A 313 -16.20 4.61 -20.02
CA ASP A 313 -17.43 4.84 -20.78
C ASP A 313 -18.59 5.23 -19.86
N LEU A 314 -18.78 4.49 -18.77
CA LEU A 314 -19.89 4.71 -17.83
C LEU A 314 -19.71 5.99 -17.00
N LEU A 315 -18.47 6.38 -16.69
CA LEU A 315 -18.14 7.58 -15.94
C LEU A 315 -17.90 8.81 -16.83
N GLY A 316 -18.02 8.67 -18.15
CA GLY A 316 -17.88 9.77 -19.11
C GLY A 316 -16.47 10.36 -19.19
N GLN A 317 -15.43 9.55 -18.97
CA GLN A 317 -14.02 9.98 -18.92
C GLN A 317 -13.20 9.64 -20.18
N ARG A 318 -13.84 9.38 -21.33
CA ARG A 318 -13.09 9.20 -22.59
C ARG A 318 -12.20 10.43 -22.88
N GLY A 319 -10.89 10.23 -22.98
CA GLY A 319 -9.93 11.21 -23.48
C GLY A 319 -9.15 12.04 -22.44
N ARG A 320 -8.94 11.51 -21.24
CA ARG A 320 -7.94 12.04 -20.30
C ARG A 320 -6.71 11.16 -20.25
#